data_AF-A0A843VLE4-F1
#
_entry.id   AF-A0A843VLE4-F1
#
_cell.length_a   1.000
_cell.length_b   1.000
_cell.length_c   1.000
_cell.angle_alpha   90.00
_cell.angle_beta   90.00
_cell.angle_gamma   90.00
#
_symmetry.space_group_name_H-M   'P 1'
#
loop_
_entity.id
_entity.type
_entity.pdbx_description
1 polymer ?
#
loop_
_entity_poly.entity_id
_entity_poly.type
_entity_poly.pdbx_seq_one_letter_code
_entity_poly.pdbx_strand_id
1 'polypeptide(L)'
;MCQQIPVHRPGVVLCVEVYDNRLTGQKNQELLVLGTQRLSALRDNIYCSTNQLMQAAGQYDPSGYFLIEDLFLNDMRDPLAVDYSKPIREWLGNCQEEAKEKWEFIVSGEIKKHRRLLGNLTSTNLPQFKAIDMHKTCFCDLRFRLGSGYLYCHQGNCKHIVVIRDMRLLHPEDDQNEDAYPIVTFQLRRRRRKCSVCKIKLSVMMTVDDKWAGKNPCYFCKDCYYLLHYKEDNSLLYDDFSVYDLESCWPMSACMDKVQHRTPDV
;
A
#
# COMPACT_ATOMS: atom_id res chain seq x y z
N MET A 1 -1.15 -32.44 -5.86
CA MET A 1 -2.04 -32.27 -7.02
C MET A 1 -2.84 -31.00 -6.75
N CYS A 2 -2.55 -29.88 -7.45
CA CYS A 2 -3.41 -28.70 -7.36
C CYS A 2 -4.74 -29.04 -8.02
N GLN A 3 -5.84 -28.94 -7.27
CA GLN A 3 -7.18 -29.06 -7.83
C GLN A 3 -7.39 -27.82 -8.69
N GLN A 4 -7.69 -27.99 -9.98
CA GLN A 4 -8.05 -26.88 -10.87
C GLN A 4 -9.54 -26.59 -10.65
N ILE A 5 -9.87 -25.36 -10.26
CA ILE A 5 -11.26 -24.90 -10.16
C ILE A 5 -11.58 -24.16 -11.46
N PRO A 6 -12.40 -24.72 -12.35
CA PRO A 6 -12.70 -24.08 -13.63
C PRO A 6 -13.59 -22.85 -13.43
N VAL A 7 -13.24 -21.74 -14.08
CA VAL A 7 -14.05 -20.51 -14.03
C VAL A 7 -15.42 -20.74 -14.72
N HIS A 8 -16.52 -20.42 -14.03
CA HIS A 8 -17.87 -20.48 -14.59
C HIS A 8 -18.11 -19.36 -15.62
N ARG A 9 -18.60 -19.71 -16.82
CA ARG A 9 -18.80 -18.76 -17.93
C ARG A 9 -20.21 -18.15 -17.96
N PRO A 10 -20.35 -16.85 -18.30
CA PRO A 10 -19.28 -15.92 -18.70
C PRO A 10 -18.58 -15.27 -17.48
N GLY A 11 -17.27 -15.50 -17.35
CA GLY A 11 -16.43 -14.86 -16.33
C GLY A 11 -16.03 -13.44 -16.76
N VAL A 12 -15.96 -12.51 -15.81
CA VAL A 12 -15.46 -11.14 -16.02
C VAL A 12 -14.09 -11.01 -15.38
N VAL A 13 -13.14 -10.41 -16.10
CA VAL A 13 -11.81 -10.05 -15.60
C VAL A 13 -11.73 -8.54 -15.46
N LEU A 14 -11.23 -8.06 -14.33
CA LEU A 14 -10.98 -6.65 -14.06
C LEU A 14 -9.47 -6.41 -13.97
N CYS A 15 -9.00 -5.32 -14.56
CA CYS A 15 -7.63 -4.85 -14.36
C CYS A 15 -7.57 -3.83 -13.23
N VAL A 16 -6.90 -4.17 -12.14
CA VAL A 16 -6.75 -3.35 -10.95
C VAL A 16 -5.33 -2.81 -10.85
N GLU A 17 -5.18 -1.50 -10.79
CA GLU A 17 -3.91 -0.82 -10.56
C GLU A 17 -3.82 -0.35 -9.11
N VAL A 18 -2.66 -0.54 -8.49
CA VAL A 18 -2.36 -0.06 -7.13
C VAL A 18 -1.18 0.89 -7.19
N TYR A 19 -1.37 2.10 -6.69
CA TYR A 19 -0.37 3.17 -6.72
C TYR A 19 0.39 3.25 -5.39
N ASP A 20 1.62 3.78 -5.45
CA ASP A 20 2.49 3.94 -4.28
C ASP A 20 1.88 4.92 -3.25
N ASN A 21 2.08 4.62 -1.96
CA ASN A 21 1.51 5.41 -0.85
C ASN A 21 2.18 6.77 -0.66
N ARG A 22 3.43 6.93 -1.10
CA ARG A 22 4.20 8.18 -1.00
C ARG A 22 4.24 8.90 -2.33
N LEU A 23 4.38 8.14 -3.42
CA LEU A 23 4.45 8.66 -4.79
C LEU A 23 3.15 8.36 -5.53
N THR A 24 2.10 9.12 -5.23
CA THR A 24 0.72 8.86 -5.70
C THR A 24 0.54 8.81 -7.23
N GLY A 25 1.50 9.30 -8.01
CA GLY A 25 1.50 9.18 -9.48
C GLY A 25 2.23 7.94 -10.03
N GLN A 26 2.87 7.16 -9.17
CA GLN A 26 3.65 5.99 -9.55
C GLN A 26 2.85 4.71 -9.29
N LYS A 27 2.55 3.97 -10.37
CA LYS A 27 1.96 2.64 -10.28
C LYS A 27 2.96 1.70 -9.60
N ASN A 28 2.52 1.05 -8.53
CA ASN A 28 3.31 0.07 -7.78
C ASN A 28 2.98 -1.36 -8.24
N GLN A 29 1.70 -1.66 -8.51
CA GLN A 29 1.26 -2.97 -9.00
C GLN A 29 0.13 -2.85 -10.02
N GLU A 30 0.02 -3.88 -10.85
CA GLU A 30 -1.17 -4.17 -11.67
C GLU A 30 -1.53 -5.65 -11.49
N LEU A 31 -2.81 -5.90 -11.27
CA LEU A 31 -3.37 -7.23 -11.05
C LEU A 31 -4.59 -7.45 -11.94
N LEU A 32 -4.74 -8.66 -12.46
CA LEU A 32 -6.00 -9.14 -13.00
C LEU A 32 -6.74 -9.89 -11.91
N VAL A 33 -8.01 -9.54 -11.69
CA VAL A 33 -8.90 -10.21 -10.74
C VAL A 33 -10.19 -10.63 -11.43
N LEU A 34 -10.83 -11.69 -10.94
CA LEU A 34 -12.13 -12.11 -11.46
C LEU A 34 -13.26 -11.36 -10.76
N GLY A 35 -14.39 -11.17 -11.45
CA GLY A 35 -15.60 -10.59 -10.87
C GLY A 35 -16.12 -11.40 -9.67
N THR A 36 -15.97 -12.72 -9.72
CA THR A 36 -16.40 -13.64 -8.65
C THR A 36 -15.46 -13.66 -7.45
N GLN A 37 -14.26 -13.08 -7.56
CA GLN A 37 -13.30 -13.09 -6.47
C GLN A 37 -13.68 -12.13 -5.36
N ARG A 38 -13.45 -12.59 -4.13
CA ARG A 38 -13.59 -11.77 -2.93
C ARG A 38 -12.55 -10.66 -2.93
N LEU A 39 -12.91 -9.49 -2.44
CA LEU A 39 -11.98 -8.37 -2.29
C LEU A 39 -10.79 -8.68 -1.38
N SER A 40 -10.99 -9.55 -0.39
CA SER A 40 -9.90 -10.06 0.44
C SER A 40 -8.78 -10.73 -0.37
N ALA A 41 -9.09 -11.40 -1.49
CA ALA A 41 -8.08 -11.98 -2.37
C ALA A 41 -7.22 -10.91 -3.06
N LEU A 42 -7.82 -9.78 -3.46
CA LEU A 42 -7.06 -8.62 -3.93
C LEU A 42 -6.15 -8.10 -2.81
N ARG A 43 -6.69 -7.84 -1.61
CA ARG A 43 -5.94 -7.32 -0.46
C ARG A 43 -4.68 -8.17 -0.20
N ASP A 44 -4.83 -9.49 -0.17
CA ASP A 44 -3.76 -10.43 0.14
C ASP A 44 -2.63 -10.41 -0.91
N ASN A 45 -2.92 -9.95 -2.13
CA ASN A 45 -1.96 -9.81 -3.23
C ASN A 45 -1.40 -8.39 -3.40
N ILE A 46 -1.86 -7.41 -2.60
CA ILE A 46 -1.28 -6.07 -2.59
C ILE A 46 0.05 -6.09 -1.83
N TYR A 47 1.13 -5.91 -2.58
CA TYR A 47 2.45 -5.63 -2.05
C TYR A 47 2.53 -4.18 -1.61
N CYS A 48 2.54 -3.98 -0.29
CA CYS A 48 2.96 -2.73 0.30
C CYS A 48 4.13 -2.98 1.23
N SER A 49 5.14 -2.14 1.03
CA SER A 49 6.35 -2.18 1.81
C SER A 49 6.02 -1.93 3.31
N THR A 50 5.11 -1.02 3.66
CA THR A 50 4.75 -0.75 5.07
C THR A 50 4.34 -2.00 5.86
N ASN A 51 3.67 -2.97 5.24
CA ASN A 51 3.30 -4.24 5.91
C ASN A 51 4.51 -4.96 6.50
N GLN A 52 5.58 -5.06 5.73
CA GLN A 52 6.78 -5.80 6.12
C GLN A 52 7.50 -5.09 7.27
N LEU A 53 7.27 -3.79 7.44
CA LEU A 53 7.94 -3.00 8.47
C LEU A 53 7.28 -3.18 9.79
N MET A 54 5.97 -3.09 9.76
CA MET A 54 5.16 -3.28 10.93
C MET A 54 5.34 -4.72 11.41
N GLN A 55 5.46 -5.69 10.49
CA GLN A 55 5.86 -7.07 10.82
C GLN A 55 7.25 -7.14 11.47
N ALA A 56 8.29 -6.60 10.83
CA ALA A 56 9.66 -6.64 11.37
C ALA A 56 9.80 -5.89 12.70
N ALA A 57 8.98 -4.86 12.94
CA ALA A 57 8.94 -4.10 14.19
C ALA A 57 8.05 -4.74 15.27
N GLY A 58 7.34 -5.83 14.98
CA GLY A 58 6.37 -6.42 15.90
C GLY A 58 5.15 -5.53 16.18
N GLN A 59 4.87 -4.57 15.28
CA GLN A 59 3.79 -3.59 15.37
C GLN A 59 2.74 -3.78 14.26
N TYR A 60 2.67 -4.98 13.67
CA TYR A 60 1.75 -5.26 12.57
C TYR A 60 0.29 -5.09 13.00
N ASP A 61 -0.43 -4.25 12.26
CA ASP A 61 -1.87 -4.07 12.42
C ASP A 61 -2.61 -4.83 11.31
N PRO A 62 -3.47 -5.81 11.63
CA PRO A 62 -4.23 -6.56 10.61
C PRO A 62 -5.39 -5.75 10.00
N SER A 63 -5.70 -4.58 10.57
CA SER A 63 -6.82 -3.74 10.13
C SER A 63 -6.57 -3.10 8.77
N GLY A 64 -7.63 -3.03 7.97
CA GLY A 64 -7.60 -2.32 6.70
C GLY A 64 -8.94 -2.33 6.00
N TYR A 65 -9.11 -1.39 5.07
CA TYR A 65 -10.32 -1.28 4.28
C TYR A 65 -10.05 -0.80 2.85
N PHE A 66 -10.94 -1.19 1.93
CA PHE A 66 -11.13 -0.46 0.69
C PHE A 66 -12.29 0.52 0.86
N LEU A 67 -12.15 1.74 0.33
CA LEU A 67 -13.25 2.68 0.18
C LEU A 67 -13.53 2.82 -1.32
N ILE A 68 -14.61 2.18 -1.75
CA ILE A 68 -15.09 2.17 -3.13
C ILE A 68 -16.46 2.84 -3.16
N GLU A 69 -16.57 3.95 -3.89
CA GLU A 69 -17.71 4.87 -3.84
C GLU A 69 -18.04 5.27 -2.38
N ASP A 70 -19.21 4.88 -1.86
CA ASP A 70 -19.69 5.14 -0.50
C ASP A 70 -19.58 3.92 0.44
N LEU A 71 -18.81 2.90 0.06
CA LEU A 71 -18.68 1.65 0.80
C LEU A 71 -17.28 1.49 1.43
N PHE A 72 -17.24 1.47 2.76
CA PHE A 72 -16.11 0.98 3.54
C PHE A 72 -16.15 -0.55 3.61
N LEU A 73 -15.31 -1.18 2.82
CA LEU A 73 -15.09 -2.63 2.80
C LEU A 73 -14.02 -2.98 3.82
N ASN A 74 -14.41 -3.14 5.08
CA ASN A 74 -13.49 -3.44 6.16
C ASN A 74 -13.15 -4.93 6.17
N ASP A 75 -11.88 -5.24 6.34
CA ASP A 75 -11.44 -6.61 6.54
C ASP A 75 -11.42 -6.95 8.03
N MET A 76 -12.40 -7.76 8.41
CA MET A 76 -12.62 -8.21 9.78
C MET A 76 -12.32 -9.70 9.95
N ARG A 77 -11.48 -10.29 9.08
CA ARG A 77 -11.08 -11.70 9.18
C ARG A 77 -10.26 -12.00 10.44
N ASP A 78 -9.44 -11.03 10.86
CA ASP A 78 -8.61 -11.13 12.06
C ASP A 78 -9.40 -10.61 13.28
N PRO A 79 -9.48 -11.36 14.40
CA PRO A 79 -10.15 -10.91 15.62
C PRO A 79 -9.57 -9.62 16.23
N LEU A 80 -8.31 -9.29 15.94
CA LEU A 80 -7.63 -8.07 16.37
C LEU A 80 -7.87 -6.89 15.42
N ALA A 81 -8.54 -7.11 14.28
CA ALA A 81 -8.83 -6.03 13.34
C ALA A 81 -9.82 -5.02 13.92
N VAL A 82 -9.51 -3.75 13.71
CA VAL A 82 -10.30 -2.60 14.12
C VAL A 82 -11.00 -2.00 12.91
N ASP A 83 -12.30 -1.69 13.06
CA ASP A 83 -13.06 -0.95 12.04
C ASP A 83 -12.60 0.52 12.00
N TYR A 84 -11.64 0.83 11.12
CA TYR A 84 -11.17 2.20 10.88
C TYR A 84 -12.26 3.13 10.33
N SER A 85 -13.32 2.59 9.72
CA SER A 85 -14.42 3.41 9.22
C SER A 85 -15.34 3.91 10.32
N LYS A 86 -15.38 3.23 11.47
CA LYS A 86 -16.33 3.54 12.56
C LYS A 86 -16.19 4.99 13.06
N PRO A 87 -15.00 5.51 13.43
CA PRO A 87 -14.87 6.89 13.87
C PRO A 87 -15.29 7.91 12.79
N ILE A 88 -15.06 7.59 11.51
CA ILE A 88 -15.44 8.45 10.37
C ILE A 88 -16.96 8.49 10.25
N ARG A 89 -17.62 7.33 10.33
CA ARG A 89 -19.09 7.22 10.25
C ARG A 89 -19.77 7.88 11.44
N GLU A 90 -19.23 7.71 12.65
CA GLU A 90 -19.71 8.38 13.86
C GLU A 90 -19.57 9.89 13.77
N TRP A 91 -18.43 10.40 13.29
CA TRP A 91 -18.25 11.83 13.06
C TRP A 91 -19.24 12.39 12.04
N LEU A 92 -19.45 11.70 10.92
CA LEU A 92 -20.46 12.11 9.91
C LEU A 92 -21.89 12.15 10.48
N GLY A 93 -22.22 11.24 11.40
CA GLY A 93 -23.53 11.21 12.05
C GLY A 93 -23.70 12.31 13.11
N ASN A 94 -22.66 12.60 13.89
CA ASN A 94 -22.72 13.53 15.02
C ASN A 94 -22.47 14.99 14.60
N CYS A 95 -21.75 15.22 13.50
CA CYS A 95 -21.29 16.53 13.06
C CYS A 95 -21.83 16.88 11.66
N GLN A 96 -23.13 16.66 11.42
CA GLN A 96 -23.74 16.79 10.08
C GLN A 96 -23.54 18.16 9.42
N GLU A 97 -23.69 19.26 10.17
CA GLU A 97 -23.52 20.62 9.64
C GLU A 97 -22.05 20.87 9.21
N GLU A 98 -21.09 20.55 10.09
CA GLU A 98 -19.66 20.67 9.78
C GLU A 98 -19.26 19.76 8.60
N ALA A 99 -19.80 18.54 8.54
CA ALA A 99 -19.57 17.62 7.44
C ALA A 99 -20.11 18.18 6.12
N LYS A 100 -21.31 18.77 6.14
CA LYS A 100 -21.95 19.36 4.96
C LYS A 100 -21.16 20.56 4.44
N GLU A 101 -20.73 21.44 5.32
CA GLU A 101 -19.88 22.59 4.97
C GLU A 101 -18.57 22.12 4.29
N LYS A 102 -17.89 21.14 4.87
CA LYS A 102 -16.69 20.54 4.28
C LYS A 102 -16.97 19.86 2.94
N TRP A 103 -18.11 19.19 2.80
CA TRP A 103 -18.51 18.55 1.55
C TRP A 103 -18.79 19.56 0.44
N GLU A 104 -19.52 20.63 0.74
CA GLU A 104 -19.79 21.72 -0.20
C GLU A 104 -18.48 22.38 -0.66
N PHE A 105 -17.53 22.57 0.26
CA PHE A 105 -16.19 23.07 -0.06
C PHE A 105 -15.37 22.12 -0.96
N ILE A 106 -15.54 20.81 -0.79
CA ILE A 106 -14.89 19.81 -1.65
C ILE A 106 -15.53 19.80 -3.05
N VAL A 107 -16.86 19.85 -3.13
CA VAL A 107 -17.63 19.80 -4.39
C VAL A 107 -17.47 21.09 -5.20
N SER A 108 -17.34 22.25 -4.55
CA SER A 108 -17.08 23.54 -5.23
C SER A 108 -15.76 23.54 -6.02
N GLY A 109 -14.87 22.58 -5.73
CA GLY A 109 -13.69 22.30 -6.54
C GLY A 109 -12.53 23.25 -6.33
N GLU A 110 -12.54 24.02 -5.23
CA GLU A 110 -11.40 24.85 -4.81
C GLU A 110 -10.18 23.99 -4.48
N ILE A 111 -10.38 22.73 -4.08
CA ILE A 111 -9.30 21.75 -3.92
C ILE A 111 -9.11 20.94 -5.21
N LYS A 112 -8.22 21.41 -6.10
CA LYS A 112 -7.83 20.73 -7.36
C LYS A 112 -7.39 19.26 -7.17
N LYS A 113 -6.84 18.91 -6.00
CA LYS A 113 -6.28 17.58 -5.68
C LYS A 113 -7.36 16.49 -5.55
N HIS A 114 -8.58 16.83 -5.10
CA HIS A 114 -9.65 15.84 -4.87
C HIS A 114 -10.56 15.60 -6.09
N ARG A 115 -10.51 16.46 -7.11
CA ARG A 115 -11.33 16.34 -8.32
C ARG A 115 -11.11 15.00 -9.07
N ARG A 116 -9.89 14.42 -8.98
CA ARG A 116 -9.58 13.09 -9.57
C ARG A 116 -10.30 11.93 -8.89
N LEU A 117 -10.65 12.05 -7.60
CA LEU A 117 -11.29 10.96 -6.83
C LEU A 117 -12.82 11.02 -6.91
N LEU A 118 -13.38 12.22 -7.11
CA LEU A 118 -14.82 12.47 -7.00
C LEU A 118 -15.54 12.40 -8.37
N GLY A 119 -14.83 12.61 -9.48
CA GLY A 119 -15.46 12.75 -10.79
C GLY A 119 -16.38 13.97 -10.84
N ASN A 120 -17.36 13.98 -11.76
CA ASN A 120 -18.35 15.06 -11.90
C ASN A 120 -19.51 14.86 -10.91
N LEU A 121 -19.25 15.01 -9.61
CA LEU A 121 -20.31 14.96 -8.60
C LEU A 121 -21.07 16.29 -8.60
N THR A 122 -22.35 16.25 -8.99
CA THR A 122 -23.30 17.39 -8.94
C THR A 122 -24.21 17.36 -7.71
N SER A 123 -24.04 16.38 -6.82
CA SER A 123 -24.93 16.20 -5.66
C SER A 123 -24.45 17.01 -4.46
N THR A 124 -25.34 17.85 -3.94
CA THR A 124 -25.18 18.63 -2.71
C THR A 124 -25.40 17.81 -1.44
N ASN A 125 -25.89 16.58 -1.57
CA ASN A 125 -26.15 15.70 -0.42
C ASN A 125 -24.88 14.99 0.02
N LEU A 126 -24.70 14.89 1.34
CA LEU A 126 -23.61 14.13 1.94
C LEU A 126 -23.67 12.65 1.50
N PRO A 127 -22.53 12.03 1.19
CA PRO A 127 -22.49 10.60 0.90
C PRO A 127 -22.94 9.79 2.11
N GLN A 128 -23.81 8.81 1.90
CA GLN A 128 -24.27 7.93 2.96
C GLN A 128 -23.33 6.73 3.11
N PHE A 129 -22.20 6.95 3.76
CA PHE A 129 -21.18 5.91 3.90
C PHE A 129 -21.68 4.70 4.70
N LYS A 130 -21.46 3.50 4.17
CA LYS A 130 -21.78 2.23 4.82
C LYS A 130 -20.53 1.39 5.01
N ALA A 131 -20.54 0.52 6.02
CA ALA A 131 -19.50 -0.46 6.22
C ALA A 131 -20.03 -1.86 5.90
N ILE A 132 -19.24 -2.64 5.17
CA ILE A 132 -19.53 -4.01 4.78
C ILE A 132 -18.27 -4.87 4.91
N ASP A 133 -18.47 -6.18 5.06
CA ASP A 133 -17.41 -7.17 5.27
C ASP A 133 -16.67 -7.47 3.95
N MET A 134 -15.37 -7.16 3.90
CA MET A 134 -14.52 -7.36 2.73
C MET A 134 -14.40 -8.85 2.33
N HIS A 135 -14.41 -9.77 3.28
CA HIS A 135 -14.23 -11.20 3.00
C HIS A 135 -15.50 -11.84 2.43
N LYS A 136 -16.66 -11.26 2.69
CA LYS A 136 -17.95 -11.74 2.18
C LYS A 136 -18.39 -11.06 0.89
N THR A 137 -17.61 -10.09 0.39
CA THR A 137 -17.98 -9.27 -0.77
C THR A 137 -17.08 -9.58 -1.97
N CYS A 138 -17.68 -9.87 -3.12
CA CYS A 138 -17.01 -10.07 -4.40
C CYS A 138 -17.06 -8.82 -5.28
N PHE A 139 -16.20 -8.74 -6.30
CA PHE A 139 -16.21 -7.60 -7.24
C PHE A 139 -17.54 -7.45 -7.99
N CYS A 140 -18.22 -8.54 -8.29
CA CYS A 140 -19.53 -8.55 -8.96
C CYS A 140 -20.67 -7.98 -8.10
N ASP A 141 -20.46 -7.86 -6.78
CA ASP A 141 -21.45 -7.29 -5.86
C ASP A 141 -21.36 -5.75 -5.77
N LEU A 142 -20.30 -5.16 -6.35
CA LEU A 142 -19.96 -3.76 -6.18
C LEU A 142 -20.44 -2.91 -7.36
N ARG A 143 -20.78 -1.66 -7.05
CA ARG A 143 -20.90 -0.59 -8.05
C ARG A 143 -19.66 0.27 -7.98
N PHE A 144 -19.06 0.51 -9.15
CA PHE A 144 -17.88 1.35 -9.29
C PHE A 144 -17.84 1.95 -10.70
N ARG A 145 -16.97 2.93 -10.89
CA ARG A 145 -16.70 3.65 -12.14
C ARG A 145 -15.30 3.30 -12.62
N LEU A 146 -15.22 2.79 -13.84
CA LEU A 146 -13.92 2.48 -14.46
C LEU A 146 -13.05 3.74 -14.56
N GLY A 147 -11.75 3.56 -14.32
CA GLY A 147 -10.76 4.64 -14.31
C GLY A 147 -10.84 5.59 -13.10
N SER A 148 -11.82 5.43 -12.21
CA SER A 148 -11.91 6.24 -10.98
C SER A 148 -10.93 5.73 -9.92
N GLY A 149 -10.38 6.68 -9.14
CA GLY A 149 -9.48 6.36 -8.04
C GLY A 149 -10.24 6.09 -6.75
N TYR A 150 -9.98 4.94 -6.16
CA TYR A 150 -10.48 4.47 -4.86
C TYR A 150 -9.35 4.40 -3.84
N LEU A 151 -9.70 4.25 -2.56
CA LEU A 151 -8.71 4.23 -1.47
C LEU A 151 -8.57 2.82 -0.90
N TYR A 152 -7.33 2.37 -0.73
CA TYR A 152 -6.98 1.25 0.13
C TYR A 152 -6.19 1.79 1.32
N CYS A 153 -6.64 1.53 2.55
CA CYS A 153 -5.98 1.94 3.77
C CYS A 153 -5.64 0.74 4.64
N HIS A 154 -4.41 0.68 5.15
CA HIS A 154 -3.92 -0.37 6.05
C HIS A 154 -2.79 0.17 6.95
N GLN A 155 -2.35 -0.59 7.95
CA GLN A 155 -1.29 -0.19 8.90
C GLN A 155 -1.52 1.24 9.47
N GLY A 156 -2.75 1.54 9.89
CA GLY A 156 -3.17 2.84 10.42
C GLY A 156 -3.34 3.92 9.35
N ASN A 157 -2.24 4.42 8.78
CA ASN A 157 -2.24 5.58 7.90
C ASN A 157 -1.67 5.32 6.49
N CYS A 158 -1.36 4.06 6.16
CA CYS A 158 -0.81 3.71 4.87
C CYS A 158 -1.92 3.68 3.81
N LYS A 159 -1.96 4.72 2.97
CA LYS A 159 -3.02 4.98 2.00
C LYS A 159 -2.51 4.79 0.58
N HIS A 160 -3.18 3.92 -0.18
CA HIS A 160 -2.92 3.67 -1.59
C HIS A 160 -4.12 4.08 -2.43
N ILE A 161 -3.85 4.63 -3.62
CA ILE A 161 -4.88 4.76 -4.64
C ILE A 161 -5.00 3.44 -5.39
N VAL A 162 -6.22 2.93 -5.51
CA VAL A 162 -6.59 1.74 -6.28
C VAL A 162 -7.48 2.18 -7.43
N VAL A 163 -7.16 1.77 -8.65
CA VAL A 163 -7.95 2.11 -9.84
C VAL A 163 -8.38 0.83 -10.51
N ILE A 164 -9.69 0.64 -10.70
CA ILE A 164 -10.21 -0.38 -11.58
C ILE A 164 -10.19 0.22 -12.98
N ARG A 165 -9.13 -0.06 -13.76
CA ARG A 165 -8.85 0.63 -15.02
C ARG A 165 -9.82 0.24 -16.11
N ASP A 166 -10.02 -1.06 -16.30
CA ASP A 166 -10.85 -1.65 -17.34
C ASP A 166 -11.44 -2.99 -16.86
N MET A 167 -12.42 -3.49 -17.62
CA MET A 167 -12.99 -4.82 -17.45
C MET A 167 -13.28 -5.46 -18.81
N ARG A 168 -13.21 -6.78 -18.89
CA ARG A 168 -13.54 -7.55 -20.10
C ARG A 168 -14.08 -8.92 -19.77
N LEU A 169 -14.69 -9.57 -20.76
CA LEU A 169 -14.99 -11.00 -20.67
C LEU A 169 -13.69 -11.81 -20.62
N LEU A 170 -13.71 -12.90 -19.83
CA LEU A 170 -12.65 -13.90 -19.80
C LEU A 170 -12.52 -14.53 -21.18
N HIS A 171 -11.32 -14.42 -21.77
CA HIS A 171 -10.99 -14.95 -23.07
C HIS A 171 -10.60 -16.44 -22.96
N PRO A 172 -10.84 -17.28 -23.97
CA PRO A 172 -10.42 -18.69 -23.94
C PRO A 172 -8.91 -18.91 -23.77
N GLU A 173 -8.08 -17.92 -24.10
CA GLU A 173 -6.62 -17.97 -23.93
C GLU A 173 -6.14 -17.46 -22.56
N ASP A 174 -7.04 -16.90 -21.75
CA ASP A 174 -6.70 -16.58 -20.36
C ASP A 174 -6.56 -17.85 -19.52
N ASP A 175 -5.96 -17.73 -18.34
CA ASP A 175 -5.97 -18.84 -17.38
C ASP A 175 -7.41 -19.18 -17.00
N GLN A 176 -7.80 -20.45 -17.22
CA GLN A 176 -9.16 -20.91 -16.92
C GLN A 176 -9.28 -21.45 -15.48
N ASN A 177 -8.18 -21.46 -14.72
CA ASN A 177 -8.16 -21.84 -13.32
C ASN A 177 -8.45 -20.62 -12.44
N GLU A 178 -9.52 -20.67 -11.66
CA GLU A 178 -9.90 -19.59 -10.75
C GLU A 178 -8.82 -19.30 -9.70
N ASP A 179 -8.13 -20.35 -9.23
CA ASP A 179 -7.06 -20.24 -8.23
C ASP A 179 -5.78 -19.57 -8.76
N ALA A 180 -5.65 -19.40 -10.09
CA ALA A 180 -4.54 -18.66 -10.67
C ALA A 180 -4.65 -17.15 -10.44
N TYR A 181 -5.86 -16.65 -10.16
CA TYR A 181 -6.12 -15.25 -9.90
C TYR A 181 -6.03 -14.96 -8.39
N PRO A 182 -5.72 -13.72 -7.96
CA PRO A 182 -5.28 -12.59 -8.78
C PRO A 182 -3.94 -12.82 -9.49
N ILE A 183 -3.85 -12.43 -10.77
CA ILE A 183 -2.60 -12.52 -11.54
C ILE A 183 -1.89 -11.17 -11.50
N VAL A 184 -0.70 -11.09 -10.93
CA VAL A 184 0.12 -9.87 -10.94
C VAL A 184 0.77 -9.70 -12.32
N THR A 185 0.26 -8.76 -13.13
CA THR A 185 0.80 -8.45 -14.47
C THR A 185 1.93 -7.43 -14.42
N PHE A 186 1.98 -6.60 -13.38
CA PHE A 186 3.07 -5.64 -13.16
C PHE A 186 3.39 -5.48 -11.67
N GLN A 187 4.68 -5.40 -11.36
CA GLN A 187 5.20 -5.05 -10.05
C GLN A 187 6.38 -4.09 -10.20
N LEU A 188 6.28 -2.91 -9.60
CA LEU A 188 7.37 -1.96 -9.55
C LEU A 188 8.52 -2.54 -8.73
N ARG A 189 9.68 -2.71 -9.38
CA ARG A 189 10.91 -3.14 -8.72
C ARG A 189 11.63 -1.93 -8.14
N ARG A 190 11.55 -1.74 -6.82
CA ARG A 190 12.39 -0.75 -6.12
C ARG A 190 13.87 -1.18 -6.26
N ARG A 191 14.64 -0.39 -7.02
CA ARG A 191 16.06 -0.68 -7.24
C ARG A 191 16.82 -0.54 -5.93
N ARG A 192 17.53 -1.61 -5.54
CA ARG A 192 18.50 -1.58 -4.44
C ARG A 192 19.58 -0.54 -4.77
N ARG A 193 19.91 0.31 -3.79
CA ARG A 193 20.98 1.31 -3.97
C ARG A 193 22.34 0.61 -4.00
N LYS A 194 23.26 1.11 -4.81
CA LYS A 194 24.67 0.68 -4.76
C LYS A 194 25.35 1.29 -3.53
N CYS A 195 26.41 0.64 -3.05
CA CYS A 195 27.22 1.12 -1.94
C CYS A 195 27.72 2.54 -2.20
N SER A 196 27.54 3.41 -1.20
CA SER A 196 27.98 4.80 -1.22
C SER A 196 29.50 4.94 -1.32
N VAL A 197 30.26 3.96 -0.86
CA VAL A 197 31.73 3.92 -0.90
C VAL A 197 32.22 3.35 -2.23
N CYS A 198 32.04 2.05 -2.47
CA CYS A 198 32.65 1.41 -3.64
C CYS A 198 31.89 1.62 -4.95
N LYS A 199 30.60 2.00 -4.92
CA LYS A 199 29.71 2.13 -6.11
C LYS A 199 29.61 0.87 -6.99
N ILE A 200 30.07 -0.28 -6.49
CA ILE A 200 30.10 -1.56 -7.22
C ILE A 200 29.00 -2.48 -6.70
N LYS A 201 29.11 -2.88 -5.42
CA LYS A 201 28.20 -3.85 -4.79
C LYS A 201 26.90 -3.19 -4.32
N LEU A 202 25.85 -3.99 -4.18
CA LEU A 202 24.58 -3.54 -3.60
C LEU A 202 24.74 -3.24 -2.12
N SER A 203 24.02 -2.23 -1.65
CA SER A 203 24.00 -1.88 -0.24
C SER A 203 23.13 -2.84 0.55
N VAL A 204 23.66 -3.28 1.67
CA VAL A 204 23.02 -4.21 2.63
C VAL A 204 23.04 -3.64 4.05
N MET A 205 23.79 -2.56 4.30
CA MET A 205 23.78 -1.83 5.58
C MET A 205 23.44 -0.36 5.31
N MET A 206 22.68 0.25 6.21
CA MET A 206 22.45 1.70 6.24
C MET A 206 22.87 2.24 7.59
N THR A 207 23.74 3.26 7.62
CA THR A 207 24.07 3.99 8.85
C THR A 207 23.39 5.35 8.88
N VAL A 208 23.02 5.78 10.07
CA VAL A 208 22.45 7.10 10.37
C VAL A 208 23.28 7.71 11.49
N ASP A 209 23.58 9.00 11.35
CA ASP A 209 24.39 9.78 12.30
C ASP A 209 25.82 9.22 12.48
N ASP A 210 26.36 8.61 11.42
CA ASP A 210 27.70 8.03 11.37
C ASP A 210 28.75 9.07 10.98
N LYS A 211 29.60 9.43 11.94
CA LYS A 211 30.59 10.51 11.82
C LYS A 211 31.65 10.29 10.73
N TRP A 212 31.94 9.05 10.35
CA TRP A 212 32.94 8.74 9.33
C TRP A 212 32.34 8.44 7.96
N ALA A 213 31.00 8.39 7.85
CA ALA A 213 30.34 8.25 6.56
C ALA A 213 30.30 9.57 5.78
N GLY A 214 30.54 9.49 4.46
CA GLY A 214 30.47 10.66 3.57
C GLY A 214 29.05 11.20 3.30
N LYS A 215 28.00 10.55 3.80
CA LYS A 215 26.58 10.96 3.68
C LYS A 215 25.80 10.53 4.92
N ASN A 216 24.69 11.20 5.22
CA ASN A 216 23.73 10.79 6.25
C ASN A 216 22.30 10.80 5.66
N PRO A 217 21.60 9.65 5.55
CA PRO A 217 22.06 8.29 5.81
C PRO A 217 23.11 7.82 4.78
N CYS A 218 24.01 6.93 5.19
CA CYS A 218 24.95 6.27 4.29
C CYS A 218 24.54 4.83 4.03
N TYR A 219 24.85 4.32 2.83
CA TYR A 219 24.50 2.97 2.41
C TYR A 219 25.77 2.20 2.08
N PHE A 220 26.01 1.06 2.72
CA PHE A 220 27.22 0.26 2.55
C PHE A 220 26.90 -1.14 2.03
N CYS A 221 27.76 -1.69 1.18
CA CYS A 221 27.82 -3.15 1.04
C CYS A 221 28.49 -3.75 2.27
N LYS A 222 28.36 -5.05 2.48
CA LYS A 222 28.89 -5.75 3.66
C LYS A 222 30.38 -5.44 3.87
N ASP A 223 31.19 -5.62 2.84
CA ASP A 223 32.65 -5.42 2.95
C ASP A 223 33.02 -3.98 3.33
N CYS A 224 32.44 -2.97 2.67
CA CYS A 224 32.74 -1.57 2.98
C CYS A 224 32.24 -1.17 4.37
N TYR A 225 31.16 -1.78 4.86
CA TYR A 225 30.70 -1.56 6.23
C TYR A 225 31.73 -2.10 7.23
N TYR A 226 32.13 -3.37 7.09
CA TYR A 226 33.11 -3.96 8.01
C TYR A 226 34.48 -3.28 7.94
N LEU A 227 34.95 -2.91 6.74
CA LEU A 227 36.22 -2.19 6.57
C LEU A 227 36.27 -0.83 7.26
N LEU A 228 35.13 -0.12 7.35
CA LEU A 228 35.09 1.21 7.97
C LEU A 228 34.83 1.15 9.48
N HIS A 229 34.06 0.17 9.95
CA HIS A 229 33.53 0.16 11.31
C HIS A 229 34.17 -0.88 12.23
N TYR A 230 34.92 -1.86 11.71
CA TYR A 230 35.47 -2.96 12.51
C TYR A 230 37.00 -2.99 12.46
N LYS A 231 37.61 -3.37 13.59
CA LYS A 231 39.03 -3.75 13.67
C LYS A 231 39.25 -5.18 13.18
N GLU A 232 40.52 -5.56 13.03
CA GLU A 232 40.92 -6.92 12.65
C GLU A 232 40.42 -8.00 13.63
N ASP A 233 40.22 -7.65 14.90
CA ASP A 233 39.68 -8.53 15.94
C ASP A 233 38.14 -8.62 15.96
N ASN A 234 37.46 -8.04 14.96
CA ASN A 234 36.00 -7.90 14.86
C ASN A 234 35.33 -7.08 15.98
N SER A 235 36.09 -6.26 16.73
CA SER A 235 35.50 -5.23 17.59
C SER A 235 35.13 -3.97 16.79
N LEU A 236 34.06 -3.30 17.18
CA LEU A 236 33.67 -2.02 16.60
C LEU A 236 34.71 -0.94 16.94
N LEU A 237 35.08 -0.12 15.95
CA LEU A 237 35.95 1.04 16.12
C LEU A 237 35.26 2.15 16.92
N TYR A 238 33.95 2.29 16.74
CA TYR A 238 33.06 3.23 17.41
C TYR A 238 31.62 2.72 17.28
N ASP A 239 30.72 3.19 18.14
CA ASP A 239 29.32 2.73 18.24
C ASP A 239 28.31 3.88 18.45
N ASP A 240 28.75 5.13 18.27
CA ASP A 240 27.94 6.35 18.40
C ASP A 240 27.05 6.63 17.16
N PHE A 241 26.50 5.58 16.54
CA PHE A 241 25.63 5.68 15.36
C PHE A 241 24.60 4.55 15.31
N SER A 242 23.55 4.73 14.51
CA SER A 242 22.56 3.67 14.27
C SER A 242 22.89 2.92 12.99
N VAL A 243 22.95 1.59 13.06
CA VAL A 243 23.06 0.71 11.89
C VAL A 243 21.76 -0.05 11.67
N TYR A 244 21.36 -0.14 10.40
CA TYR A 244 20.22 -0.92 9.96
C TYR A 244 20.67 -1.89 8.88
N ASP A 245 20.44 -3.17 9.13
CA ASP A 245 20.65 -4.22 8.15
C ASP A 245 19.47 -4.28 7.16
N LEU A 246 19.78 -4.01 5.90
CA LEU A 246 18.85 -3.97 4.78
C LEU A 246 18.56 -5.37 4.21
N GLU A 247 19.37 -6.39 4.54
CA GLU A 247 19.09 -7.79 4.20
C GLU A 247 18.00 -8.37 5.12
N SER A 248 18.09 -8.14 6.43
CA SER A 248 17.08 -8.57 7.40
C SER A 248 15.78 -7.75 7.34
N CYS A 249 15.84 -6.51 6.86
CA CYS A 249 14.66 -5.68 6.60
C CYS A 249 13.96 -6.01 5.27
N TRP A 250 14.13 -7.23 4.75
CA TRP A 250 13.49 -7.61 3.51
C TRP A 250 11.98 -7.81 3.71
N PRO A 251 11.15 -7.22 2.83
CA PRO A 251 11.48 -6.21 1.81
C PRO A 251 11.60 -4.75 2.34
N MET A 252 12.61 -4.04 1.82
CA MET A 252 13.16 -2.73 2.24
C MET A 252 12.22 -1.52 2.15
N SER A 253 11.17 -1.52 2.94
CA SER A 253 10.45 -0.31 3.32
C SER A 253 11.01 0.32 4.60
N ALA A 254 11.77 -0.48 5.37
CA ALA A 254 11.96 -0.32 6.83
C ALA A 254 12.85 0.85 7.12
N CYS A 255 13.85 0.98 6.27
CA CYS A 255 14.89 1.94 6.41
C CYS A 255 14.51 3.32 5.90
N MET A 256 13.62 3.43 4.91
CA MET A 256 13.37 4.73 4.30
C MET A 256 12.53 5.66 5.19
N ASP A 257 11.70 5.13 6.09
CA ASP A 257 10.86 5.94 7.00
C ASP A 257 11.58 6.40 8.26
N LYS A 258 12.55 5.64 8.77
CA LYS A 258 13.32 6.05 9.96
C LYS A 258 14.22 7.27 9.72
N VAL A 259 14.49 7.60 8.45
CA VAL A 259 15.32 8.74 8.06
C VAL A 259 14.49 10.01 7.85
N GLN A 260 13.24 9.91 7.41
CA GLN A 260 12.42 11.09 7.08
C GLN A 260 11.75 11.76 8.30
N HIS A 261 11.82 11.15 9.49
CA HIS A 261 11.25 11.71 10.73
C HIS A 261 12.29 12.31 11.69
N ARG A 262 13.48 12.68 11.19
CA ARG A 262 14.49 13.46 11.93
C ARG A 262 15.03 14.66 11.13
N THR A 263 14.17 15.37 10.40
CA THR A 263 14.44 16.79 10.11
C THR A 263 13.82 17.59 11.25
N PRO A 264 14.60 18.30 12.07
CA PRO A 264 14.03 19.33 12.95
C PRO A 264 13.37 20.37 12.07
N ASP A 265 12.15 20.78 12.45
CA ASP A 265 11.53 21.99 11.94
C ASP A 265 12.53 23.15 12.07
N VAL A 266 12.76 23.85 10.96
CA VAL A 266 13.30 25.21 10.93
C VAL A 266 12.15 26.16 10.64
#